data_AF-A0A939RW90-F1
#
_entry.id   AF-A0A939RW90-F1
#
_cell.length_a   1.000
_cell.length_b   1.000
_cell.length_c   1.000
_cell.angle_alpha   90.00
_cell.angle_beta   90.00
_cell.angle_gamma   90.00
#
_symmetry.space_group_name_H-M   'P 1'
#
loop_
_entity.id
_entity.type
_entity.pdbx_description
1 polymer ?
#
loop_
_entity_poly.entity_id
_entity_poly.type
_entity_poly.pdbx_seq_one_letter_code
_entity_poly.pdbx_strand_id
1 'polypeptide(L)'
;MGQRRDYAIDKAVTDRAEAEAVCAAVIDVLRPVIRSARIDVFTDSPEKMPDDVRRAEAHLAAAGRDRKRRGSDGRMGLVVRRGDPEWSAVESYAAWSINAELTGADDQDLATFHDCGYSVVAALTDDEVAALRLRLAPIAPVNLLSDIHDRRRSEKRAVRHSRARAWLGR
;
A
#
# COMPACT_ATOMS: atom_id res chain seq x y z
N MET A 1 -23.98 -0.76 -5.08
CA MET A 1 -22.53 -0.81 -4.79
C MET A 1 -22.31 -2.00 -3.87
N GLY A 2 -21.38 -2.91 -4.20
CA GLY A 2 -21.06 -4.06 -3.35
C GLY A 2 -20.40 -3.63 -2.04
N GLN A 3 -20.50 -4.47 -1.00
CA GLN A 3 -19.82 -4.24 0.27
C GLN A 3 -18.30 -4.36 0.08
N ARG A 4 -17.54 -3.34 0.53
CA ARG A 4 -16.08 -3.40 0.56
C ARG A 4 -15.59 -4.20 1.76
N ARG A 5 -14.53 -4.99 1.58
CA ARG A 5 -13.85 -5.77 2.63
C ARG A 5 -12.35 -5.60 2.50
N ASP A 6 -11.62 -5.76 3.59
CA ASP A 6 -10.17 -5.60 3.59
C ASP A 6 -9.49 -6.86 3.06
N TYR A 7 -8.75 -6.69 1.96
CA TYR A 7 -7.87 -7.69 1.38
C TYR A 7 -6.43 -7.24 1.51
N ALA A 8 -5.52 -8.19 1.64
CA ALA A 8 -4.10 -7.93 1.65
C ALA A 8 -3.36 -8.85 0.67
N ILE A 9 -2.18 -8.39 0.27
CA ILE A 9 -1.23 -9.18 -0.51
C ILE A 9 -0.57 -10.17 0.44
N ASP A 10 -0.92 -11.46 0.30
CA ASP A 10 -0.51 -12.52 1.21
C ASP A 10 0.82 -13.15 0.77
N LYS A 11 1.82 -12.29 0.60
CA LYS A 11 3.20 -12.63 0.28
C LYS A 11 4.10 -11.63 0.98
N ALA A 12 5.24 -12.09 1.47
CA ALA A 12 6.33 -11.17 1.80
C ALA A 12 6.90 -10.63 0.48
N VAL A 13 6.46 -9.45 0.07
CA VAL A 13 7.07 -8.76 -1.07
C VAL A 13 8.46 -8.30 -0.60
N THR A 14 9.51 -8.72 -1.31
CA THR A 14 10.90 -8.38 -0.97
C THR A 14 11.66 -7.76 -2.13
N ASP A 15 11.09 -7.86 -3.34
CA ASP A 15 11.63 -7.27 -4.55
C ASP A 15 10.95 -5.93 -4.85
N ARG A 16 11.71 -5.00 -5.47
CA ARG A 16 11.22 -3.65 -5.73
C ARG A 16 10.27 -3.60 -6.93
N ALA A 17 10.59 -4.30 -8.01
CA ALA A 17 9.72 -4.34 -9.17
C ALA A 17 8.39 -5.02 -8.82
N GLU A 18 8.40 -6.04 -7.96
CA GLU A 18 7.17 -6.64 -7.43
C GLU A 18 6.34 -5.62 -6.63
N ALA A 19 6.95 -4.85 -5.73
CA ALA A 19 6.23 -3.85 -4.94
C ALA A 19 5.59 -2.76 -5.83
N GLU A 20 6.32 -2.28 -6.83
CA GLU A 20 5.78 -1.35 -7.83
C GLU A 20 4.61 -1.94 -8.59
N ALA A 21 4.75 -3.17 -9.10
CA ALA A 21 3.70 -3.84 -9.85
C ALA A 21 2.44 -4.08 -9.00
N VAL A 22 2.60 -4.45 -7.73
CA VAL A 22 1.51 -4.62 -6.77
C VAL A 22 0.78 -3.30 -6.53
N CYS A 23 1.49 -2.24 -6.16
CA CYS A 23 0.91 -0.93 -5.90
C CYS A 23 0.21 -0.36 -7.14
N ALA A 24 0.84 -0.46 -8.31
CA ALA A 24 0.26 -0.04 -9.58
C ALA A 24 -1.04 -0.80 -9.89
N ALA A 25 -1.06 -2.13 -9.71
CA ALA A 25 -2.26 -2.93 -9.93
C ALA A 25 -3.42 -2.52 -9.00
N VAL A 26 -3.13 -2.20 -7.73
CA VAL A 26 -4.14 -1.72 -6.78
C VAL A 26 -4.66 -0.33 -7.19
N ILE A 27 -3.76 0.60 -7.54
CA ILE A 27 -4.15 1.93 -8.05
C ILE A 27 -5.04 1.78 -9.28
N ASP A 28 -4.70 0.89 -10.21
CA ASP A 28 -5.46 0.70 -11.46
C ASP A 28 -6.85 0.08 -11.24
N VAL A 29 -6.98 -0.87 -10.31
CA VAL A 29 -8.29 -1.43 -9.92
C VAL A 29 -9.16 -0.34 -9.30
N LEU A 30 -8.60 0.46 -8.40
CA LEU A 30 -9.32 1.48 -7.65
C LEU A 30 -9.43 2.82 -8.40
N ARG A 31 -8.75 2.98 -9.54
CA ARG A 31 -8.70 4.21 -10.35
C ARG A 31 -10.07 4.88 -10.54
N PRO A 32 -11.18 4.16 -10.80
CA PRO A 32 -12.49 4.78 -11.00
C PRO A 32 -13.07 5.45 -9.74
N VAL A 33 -12.63 5.05 -8.54
CA VAL A 33 -13.22 5.48 -7.26
C VAL A 33 -12.28 6.35 -6.41
N ILE A 34 -10.98 6.37 -6.71
CA ILE A 34 -10.00 7.20 -5.99
C ILE A 34 -10.29 8.70 -6.18
N ARG A 35 -10.31 9.44 -5.07
CA ARG A 35 -10.48 10.90 -5.03
C ARG A 35 -9.23 11.64 -4.59
N SER A 36 -8.46 11.05 -3.70
CA SER A 36 -7.21 11.61 -3.24
C SER A 36 -6.25 10.54 -2.77
N ALA A 37 -4.99 10.96 -2.61
CA ALA A 37 -3.97 10.22 -1.91
C ALA A 37 -3.37 11.11 -0.83
N ARG A 38 -3.08 10.51 0.32
CA ARG A 38 -2.21 11.09 1.34
C ARG A 38 -0.89 10.34 1.30
N ILE A 39 0.20 11.06 1.08
CA ILE A 39 1.51 10.44 0.84
C ILE A 39 2.60 11.08 1.70
N ASP A 40 3.43 10.22 2.28
CA ASP A 40 4.70 10.63 2.89
C ASP A 40 5.77 10.63 1.80
N VAL A 41 6.31 11.81 1.48
CA VAL A 41 7.37 11.99 0.49
C VAL A 41 8.72 11.62 1.10
N PHE A 42 8.81 10.41 1.64
CA PHE A 42 9.97 9.78 2.25
C PHE A 42 10.07 8.34 1.76
N THR A 43 11.30 7.85 1.57
CA THR A 43 11.59 6.49 1.15
C THR A 43 12.74 5.91 1.97
N ASP A 44 12.72 4.60 2.21
CA ASP A 44 13.82 3.87 2.86
C ASP A 44 14.81 3.28 1.83
N SER A 45 14.63 3.54 0.54
CA SER A 45 15.50 3.00 -0.53
C SER A 45 15.86 4.05 -1.60
N PRO A 46 16.35 5.24 -1.22
CA PRO A 46 16.66 6.32 -2.17
C PRO A 46 17.69 5.93 -3.23
N GLU A 47 18.62 5.03 -2.90
CA GLU A 47 19.69 4.55 -3.77
C GLU A 47 19.20 3.64 -4.90
N LYS A 48 18.02 3.02 -4.73
CA LYS A 48 17.42 2.11 -5.73
C LYS A 48 16.41 2.81 -6.63
N MET A 49 16.05 4.05 -6.31
CA MET A 49 14.99 4.78 -7.00
C MET A 49 15.36 5.05 -8.46
N PRO A 50 14.50 4.70 -9.43
CA PRO A 50 14.66 5.11 -10.82
C PRO A 50 14.58 6.64 -11.00
N ASP A 51 15.11 7.16 -12.11
CA ASP A 51 15.16 8.61 -12.36
C ASP A 51 13.78 9.26 -12.48
N ASP A 52 12.82 8.57 -13.07
CA ASP A 52 11.43 9.02 -13.18
C ASP A 52 10.74 9.08 -11.81
N VAL A 53 10.98 8.09 -10.94
CA VAL A 53 10.48 8.09 -9.57
C VAL A 53 11.14 9.21 -8.74
N ARG A 54 12.45 9.46 -8.92
CA ARG A 54 13.14 10.61 -8.29
C ARG A 54 12.54 11.95 -8.72
N ARG A 55 12.18 12.10 -10.00
CA ARG A 55 11.50 13.31 -10.49
C ARG A 55 10.11 13.45 -9.86
N ALA A 56 9.36 12.36 -9.73
CA ALA A 56 8.08 12.35 -9.04
C ALA A 56 8.21 12.75 -7.56
N GLU A 57 9.21 12.22 -6.85
CA GLU A 57 9.53 12.61 -5.47
C GLU A 57 9.81 14.11 -5.37
N ALA A 58 10.69 14.63 -6.23
CA ALA A 58 11.06 16.04 -6.22
C ALA A 58 9.86 16.95 -6.49
N HIS A 59 8.98 16.54 -7.41
CA HIS A 59 7.75 17.25 -7.74
C HIS A 59 6.77 17.28 -6.56
N LEU A 60 6.51 16.13 -5.92
CA LEU A 60 5.67 16.04 -4.73
C LEU A 60 6.27 16.84 -3.57
N ALA A 61 7.58 16.77 -3.35
CA ALA A 61 8.26 17.51 -2.30
C ALA A 61 8.15 19.04 -2.52
N ALA A 62 8.16 19.51 -3.77
CA ALA A 62 7.93 20.92 -4.09
C ALA A 62 6.49 21.34 -3.75
N ALA A 63 5.50 20.59 -4.22
CA ALA A 63 4.09 20.85 -3.91
C ALA A 63 3.83 20.84 -2.40
N GLY A 64 4.46 19.91 -1.67
CA GLY A 64 4.37 19.83 -0.21
C GLY A 64 4.95 21.05 0.50
N ARG A 65 6.06 21.60 0.01
CA ARG A 65 6.64 22.86 0.54
C ARG A 65 5.71 24.05 0.30
N ASP A 66 5.08 24.12 -0.88
CA ASP A 66 4.20 25.23 -1.24
C ASP A 66 2.88 25.21 -0.47
N ARG A 67 2.38 24.01 -0.16
CA ARG A 67 1.13 23.79 0.61
C ARG A 67 1.33 23.75 2.13
N LYS A 68 2.58 23.81 2.60
CA LYS A 68 2.95 23.63 4.01
C LYS A 68 2.26 24.67 4.91
N ARG A 69 1.54 24.20 5.92
CA ARG A 69 1.12 25.03 7.05
C ARG A 69 2.29 25.27 7.99
N ARG A 70 2.34 26.46 8.61
CA ARG A 70 3.41 26.84 9.55
C ARG A 70 3.59 25.76 10.63
N GLY A 71 4.81 25.22 10.74
CA GLY A 71 5.18 24.22 11.75
C GLY A 71 5.03 22.74 11.35
N SER A 72 4.52 22.42 10.17
CA SER A 72 4.43 21.03 9.66
C SER A 72 5.61 20.68 8.74
N ASP A 73 6.06 19.42 8.68
CA ASP A 73 6.93 18.99 7.57
C ASP A 73 6.08 18.88 6.29
N GLY A 74 6.43 19.66 5.27
CA GLY A 74 5.68 19.68 4.00
C GLY A 74 5.80 18.38 3.21
N ARG A 75 6.74 17.51 3.56
CA ARG A 75 6.89 16.18 2.95
C ARG A 75 6.03 15.11 3.63
N MET A 76 5.48 15.36 4.81
CA MET A 76 4.72 14.37 5.57
C MET A 76 3.22 14.59 5.40
N GLY A 77 2.49 13.53 5.04
CA GLY A 77 1.04 13.54 4.88
C GLY A 77 0.56 14.51 3.81
N LEU A 78 1.30 14.66 2.72
CA LEU A 78 0.89 15.50 1.59
C LEU A 78 -0.39 14.93 0.98
N VAL A 79 -1.45 15.72 0.97
CA VAL A 79 -2.70 15.35 0.31
C VAL A 79 -2.70 15.88 -1.12
N VAL A 80 -2.88 14.97 -2.08
CA VAL A 80 -3.00 15.25 -3.51
C VAL A 80 -4.34 14.73 -4.00
N ARG A 81 -5.13 15.59 -4.65
CA ARG A 81 -6.41 15.18 -5.23
C ARG A 81 -6.21 14.64 -6.64
N ARG A 82 -7.13 13.78 -7.11
CA ARG A 82 -7.11 13.19 -8.46
C ARG A 82 -7.00 14.23 -9.59
N GLY A 83 -7.54 15.44 -9.38
CA GLY A 83 -7.49 16.53 -10.35
C GLY A 83 -6.28 17.47 -10.21
N ASP A 84 -5.43 17.27 -9.21
CA ASP A 84 -4.24 18.08 -9.01
C ASP A 84 -3.16 17.70 -10.05
N PRO A 85 -2.33 18.66 -10.52
CA PRO A 85 -1.27 18.38 -11.50
C PRO A 85 -0.22 17.37 -11.01
N GLU A 86 -0.06 17.25 -9.69
CA GLU A 86 0.87 16.30 -9.06
C GLU A 86 0.36 14.85 -9.08
N TRP A 87 -0.88 14.59 -9.51
CA TRP A 87 -1.47 13.25 -9.42
C TRP A 87 -0.67 12.18 -10.15
N SER A 88 -0.10 12.48 -11.31
CA SER A 88 0.77 11.52 -12.02
C SER A 88 2.04 11.17 -11.21
N ALA A 89 2.57 12.13 -10.43
CA ALA A 89 3.70 11.87 -9.55
C ALA A 89 3.31 10.96 -8.38
N VAL A 90 2.07 11.03 -7.89
CA VAL A 90 1.55 10.06 -6.91
C VAL A 90 1.55 8.65 -7.50
N GLU A 91 1.03 8.48 -8.73
CA GLU A 91 0.96 7.15 -9.36
C GLU A 91 2.36 6.53 -9.54
N SER A 92 3.39 7.34 -9.81
CA SER A 92 4.77 6.88 -9.91
C SER A 92 5.45 6.65 -8.55
N TYR A 93 5.16 7.46 -7.54
CA TYR A 93 5.90 7.47 -6.27
C TYR A 93 5.25 6.62 -5.16
N ALA A 94 3.97 6.28 -5.25
CA ALA A 94 3.24 5.61 -4.17
C ALA A 94 3.91 4.33 -3.64
N ALA A 95 4.50 3.52 -4.51
CA ALA A 95 5.24 2.30 -4.14
C ALA A 95 6.57 2.57 -3.43
N TRP A 96 7.06 3.80 -3.44
CA TRP A 96 8.33 4.22 -2.85
C TRP A 96 8.16 4.99 -1.55
N SER A 97 6.94 5.42 -1.26
CA SER A 97 6.60 6.09 -0.02
C SER A 97 6.61 5.12 1.16
N ILE A 98 7.16 5.55 2.29
CA ILE A 98 7.02 4.82 3.56
C ILE A 98 5.55 4.65 3.99
N ASN A 99 4.67 5.57 3.55
CA ASN A 99 3.23 5.51 3.79
C ASN A 99 2.44 6.26 2.71
N ALA A 100 1.62 5.53 1.94
CA ALA A 100 0.67 6.10 1.01
C ALA A 100 -0.73 5.54 1.26
N GLU A 101 -1.71 6.43 1.45
CA GLU A 101 -3.11 6.11 1.67
C GLU A 101 -3.93 6.63 0.49
N LEU A 102 -4.81 5.80 -0.06
CA LEU A 102 -5.75 6.16 -1.12
C LEU A 102 -7.15 6.27 -0.54
N THR A 103 -7.83 7.38 -0.81
CA THR A 103 -9.19 7.63 -0.32
C THR A 103 -10.19 7.87 -1.44
N GLY A 104 -11.41 7.43 -1.21
CA GLY A 104 -12.55 7.52 -2.12
C GLY A 104 -13.46 8.71 -1.82
N ALA A 105 -14.75 8.57 -2.14
CA ALA A 105 -15.76 9.53 -1.72
C ALA A 105 -15.95 9.49 -0.20
N ASP A 106 -16.35 10.62 0.39
CA ASP A 106 -16.63 10.75 1.82
C ASP A 106 -15.46 10.31 2.73
N ASP A 107 -14.22 10.52 2.26
CA ASP A 107 -12.98 10.11 2.94
C ASP A 107 -12.91 8.61 3.27
N GLN A 108 -13.61 7.77 2.50
CA GLN A 108 -13.52 6.31 2.62
C GLN A 108 -12.09 5.84 2.31
N ASP A 109 -11.47 5.13 3.26
CA ASP A 109 -10.20 4.44 3.04
C ASP A 109 -10.35 3.34 1.98
N LEU A 110 -9.55 3.41 0.92
CA LEU A 110 -9.57 2.45 -0.19
C LEU A 110 -8.35 1.54 -0.19
N ALA A 111 -7.16 2.08 0.08
CA ALA A 111 -5.94 1.28 0.19
C ALA A 111 -4.87 1.99 0.99
N THR A 112 -3.97 1.20 1.56
CA THR A 112 -2.77 1.69 2.24
C THR A 112 -1.56 0.89 1.80
N PHE A 113 -0.49 1.60 1.43
CA PHE A 113 0.81 1.06 1.11
C PHE A 113 1.78 1.48 2.20
N HIS A 114 2.25 0.52 2.98
CA HIS A 114 3.25 0.71 4.02
C HIS A 114 4.59 0.16 3.59
N ASP A 115 5.65 0.67 4.22
CA ASP A 115 7.02 0.16 4.09
C ASP A 115 7.46 0.14 2.62
N CYS A 116 7.22 1.24 1.89
CA CYS A 116 7.53 1.30 0.46
C CYS A 116 6.82 0.18 -0.33
N GLY A 117 5.53 -0.03 -0.09
CA GLY A 117 4.72 -1.01 -0.83
C GLY A 117 5.00 -2.47 -0.51
N TYR A 118 5.81 -2.78 0.52
CA TYR A 118 6.02 -4.17 0.95
C TYR A 118 4.84 -4.73 1.77
N SER A 119 3.98 -3.86 2.30
CA SER A 119 2.74 -4.23 2.96
C SER A 119 1.59 -3.42 2.38
N VAL A 120 0.65 -4.13 1.74
CA VAL A 120 -0.47 -3.52 1.01
C VAL A 120 -1.79 -4.10 1.48
N VAL A 121 -2.69 -3.22 1.89
CA VAL A 121 -4.08 -3.53 2.25
C VAL A 121 -5.00 -2.68 1.38
N ALA A 122 -6.10 -3.26 0.90
CA ALA A 122 -7.10 -2.55 0.12
C ALA A 122 -8.52 -2.99 0.50
N ALA A 123 -9.41 -2.03 0.66
CA ALA A 123 -10.84 -2.22 0.84
C ALA A 123 -11.50 -2.40 -0.53
N LEU A 124 -11.80 -3.65 -0.91
CA LEU A 124 -12.25 -4.02 -2.25
C LEU A 124 -13.66 -4.62 -2.22
N THR A 125 -14.41 -4.36 -3.28
CA THR A 125 -15.61 -5.11 -3.66
C THR A 125 -15.25 -6.44 -4.34
N ASP A 126 -16.25 -7.31 -4.54
CA ASP A 126 -16.05 -8.63 -5.16
C ASP A 126 -15.51 -8.55 -6.59
N ASP A 127 -15.99 -7.58 -7.38
CA ASP A 127 -15.53 -7.37 -8.75
C ASP A 127 -14.09 -6.83 -8.78
N GLU A 128 -13.77 -5.91 -7.87
CA GLU A 128 -12.43 -5.32 -7.76
C GLU A 128 -11.40 -6.36 -7.31
N VAL A 129 -11.71 -7.22 -6.34
CA VAL A 129 -10.79 -8.28 -5.91
C VAL A 129 -10.63 -9.35 -7.00
N ALA A 130 -11.68 -9.68 -7.74
CA ALA A 130 -11.57 -10.59 -8.89
C ALA A 130 -10.63 -10.02 -9.95
N ALA A 131 -10.77 -8.74 -10.30
CA ALA A 131 -9.89 -8.04 -11.23
C ALA A 131 -8.44 -7.97 -10.71
N LEU A 132 -8.25 -7.68 -9.41
CA LEU A 132 -6.92 -7.61 -8.81
C LEU A 132 -6.23 -8.99 -8.81
N ARG A 133 -6.96 -10.05 -8.48
CA ARG A 133 -6.44 -11.43 -8.48
C ARG A 133 -5.99 -11.87 -9.86
N LEU A 134 -6.73 -11.52 -10.91
CA LEU A 134 -6.33 -11.83 -12.29
C LEU A 134 -5.00 -11.15 -12.65
N ARG A 135 -4.81 -9.90 -12.23
CA ARG A 135 -3.57 -9.13 -12.48
C ARG A 135 -2.39 -9.64 -11.67
N LEU A 136 -2.60 -9.99 -10.41
CA LEU A 136 -1.55 -10.38 -9.48
C LEU A 136 -1.30 -11.90 -9.40
N ALA A 137 -2.06 -12.71 -10.14
CA ALA A 137 -1.86 -14.16 -10.21
C ALA A 137 -0.40 -14.62 -10.39
N PRO A 138 0.45 -13.98 -11.23
CA PRO A 138 1.85 -14.38 -11.36
C PRO A 138 2.78 -13.86 -10.24
N ILE A 139 2.32 -12.92 -9.40
CA ILE A 139 3.17 -12.19 -8.45
C ILE A 139 2.88 -12.62 -7.01
N ALA A 140 1.62 -12.51 -6.57
CA ALA A 140 1.23 -12.72 -5.18
C ALA A 140 -0.26 -13.04 -5.03
N PRO A 141 -0.63 -13.91 -4.08
CA PRO A 141 -2.03 -14.14 -3.73
C PRO A 141 -2.65 -12.93 -3.03
N VAL A 142 -3.95 -12.73 -3.28
CA VAL A 142 -4.77 -11.68 -2.64
C VAL A 142 -5.84 -12.36 -1.79
N ASN A 143 -5.76 -12.18 -0.47
CA ASN A 143 -6.62 -12.87 0.50
C ASN A 143 -7.30 -11.88 1.44
N LEU A 144 -8.44 -12.27 2.02
CA LEU A 144 -9.10 -11.50 3.06
C LEU A 144 -8.14 -11.32 4.25
N LEU A 145 -8.05 -10.09 4.76
CA LEU A 145 -7.16 -9.77 5.87
C LEU A 145 -7.53 -10.55 7.13
N SER A 146 -8.83 -10.81 7.36
CA SER A 146 -9.33 -11.66 8.44
C SER A 146 -8.72 -13.07 8.39
N ASP A 147 -8.70 -13.68 7.21
CA ASP A 147 -8.26 -15.06 7.01
C ASP A 147 -6.74 -15.18 7.24
N ILE A 148 -5.99 -14.17 6.80
CA ILE A 148 -4.55 -14.06 7.06
C ILE A 148 -4.29 -13.97 8.57
N HIS A 149 -5.04 -13.14 9.29
CA HIS A 149 -4.91 -13.01 10.73
C HIS A 149 -5.25 -14.30 11.47
N ASP A 150 -6.33 -15.00 11.08
CA ASP A 150 -6.71 -16.29 11.67
C ASP A 150 -5.66 -17.37 11.44
N ARG A 151 -5.15 -17.46 10.21
CA ARG A 151 -4.06 -18.38 9.87
C ARG A 151 -2.80 -18.11 10.70
N ARG A 152 -2.33 -16.86 10.75
CA ARG A 152 -1.14 -16.46 11.54
C ARG A 152 -1.32 -16.68 13.04
N ARG A 153 -2.52 -16.43 13.58
CA ARG A 153 -2.84 -16.73 14.99
C ARG A 153 -2.76 -18.24 15.28
N SER A 154 -3.28 -19.07 14.37
CA SER A 154 -3.27 -20.52 14.51
C SER A 154 -1.85 -21.08 14.43
N GLU A 155 -1.03 -20.62 13.47
CA GLU A 155 0.38 -20.99 13.35
C GLU A 155 1.18 -20.63 14.62
N LYS A 156 1.01 -19.41 15.15
CA LYS A 156 1.66 -18.99 16.41
C LYS A 156 1.27 -19.87 17.59
N ARG A 157 0.01 -20.30 17.69
CA ARG A 157 -0.46 -21.23 18.74
C ARG A 157 0.20 -22.60 18.58
N ALA A 158 0.26 -23.15 17.36
CA ALA A 158 0.91 -24.44 17.09
C ALA A 158 2.41 -24.42 17.45
N VAL A 159 3.14 -23.35 17.09
CA VAL A 159 4.56 -23.19 17.44
C VAL A 159 4.75 -23.13 18.95
N ARG A 160 3.89 -22.40 19.68
CA ARG A 160 3.93 -22.36 21.15
C ARG A 160 3.69 -23.73 21.77
N HIS A 161 2.69 -24.47 21.29
CA HIS A 161 2.40 -25.83 21.77
C HIS A 161 3.56 -26.79 21.51
N SER A 162 4.17 -26.73 20.32
CA SER A 162 5.35 -27.54 19.98
C SER A 162 6.55 -27.23 20.88
N ARG A 163 6.82 -25.94 21.11
CA ARG A 163 7.90 -25.49 22.03
C ARG A 163 7.64 -25.93 23.47
N ALA A 164 6.41 -25.81 23.96
CA ALA A 164 6.05 -26.25 25.31
C ALA A 164 6.23 -27.77 25.47
N ARG A 165 5.83 -28.57 24.48
CA ARG A 165 6.07 -30.03 24.47
C ARG A 165 7.55 -30.39 24.44
N ALA A 166 8.36 -29.69 23.64
CA ALA A 166 9.80 -29.92 23.57
C ALA A 166 10.54 -29.53 24.87
N TRP A 167 9.97 -28.60 25.65
CA TRP A 167 10.52 -28.18 26.94
C TRP A 167 10.10 -29.12 28.09
N LEU A 168 8.86 -29.62 28.07
CA LEU A 168 8.32 -30.57 29.06
C LEU A 168 8.71 -32.04 28.81
N GLY A 169 9.26 -32.35 27.63
CA GLY A 169 9.80 -33.67 27.28
C GLY A 169 11.30 -33.81 27.53
N ARG A 170 11.92 -32.85 28.23
CA ARG A 170 13.24 -32.97 28.86
C ARG A 170 13.06 -33.10 30.36
#